data_AF-A0A5J4PLL1-F1
#
_entry.id   AF-A0A5J4PLL1-F1
#
_cell.length_a   1.000
_cell.length_b   1.000
_cell.length_c   1.000
_cell.angle_alpha   90.00
_cell.angle_beta   90.00
_cell.angle_gamma   90.00
#
_symmetry.space_group_name_H-M   'P 1'
#
loop_
_entity.id
_entity.type
_entity.pdbx_description
1 polymer ?
#
loop_
_entity_poly.entity_id
_entity_poly.type
_entity_poly.pdbx_seq_one_letter_code
_entity_poly.pdbx_strand_id
1 'polypeptide(L)'
;MNKTAVLDINWWIAKLRANIQAQLIQIAPQMAMTTDIAPSGWGSIFERELEMISKVHGTWNKRQAKLTSKNKEIKAITQGLRSFAKVLKNSRVQYITIRSDDSIAVFDIRKWRASISLVKEIKQVHKTIEKLGIQIQITHLPGVKNE
;
A
#
# COMPACT_ATOMS: atom_id res chain seq x y z
N MET A 1 -23.64 -12.55 -17.70
CA MET A 1 -22.67 -12.61 -16.57
C MET A 1 -21.39 -11.89 -16.96
N ASN A 2 -20.90 -10.96 -16.12
CA ASN A 2 -19.66 -10.23 -16.36
C ASN A 2 -18.45 -11.13 -16.03
N LYS A 3 -17.62 -11.45 -17.04
CA LYS A 3 -16.44 -12.34 -16.90
C LYS A 3 -15.44 -11.86 -15.82
N THR A 4 -15.38 -10.57 -15.56
CA THR A 4 -14.49 -9.98 -14.54
C THR A 4 -14.95 -10.28 -13.12
N ALA A 5 -16.27 -10.34 -12.88
CA ALA A 5 -16.82 -10.66 -11.57
C ALA A 5 -16.52 -12.12 -11.15
N VAL A 6 -16.53 -13.04 -12.11
CA VAL A 6 -16.23 -14.46 -11.88
C VAL A 6 -14.76 -14.67 -11.49
N LEU A 7 -13.84 -13.96 -12.15
CA LEU A 7 -12.41 -14.01 -11.80
C LEU A 7 -12.14 -13.48 -10.39
N ASP A 8 -12.85 -12.43 -9.99
CA ASP A 8 -12.73 -11.85 -8.66
C ASP A 8 -13.22 -12.80 -7.56
N ILE A 9 -14.37 -13.43 -7.77
CA ILE A 9 -14.91 -14.42 -6.82
C ILE A 9 -13.94 -15.59 -6.66
N ASN A 10 -13.39 -16.11 -7.76
CA ASN A 10 -12.44 -17.21 -7.72
C ASN A 10 -11.14 -16.83 -6.99
N TRP A 11 -10.67 -15.60 -7.16
CA TRP A 11 -9.52 -15.08 -6.43
C TRP A 11 -9.78 -15.02 -4.91
N TRP A 12 -10.96 -14.54 -4.49
CA TRP A 12 -11.34 -14.52 -3.07
C TRP A 12 -11.47 -15.92 -2.47
N ILE A 13 -12.05 -16.88 -3.19
CA ILE A 13 -12.18 -18.28 -2.75
C ILE A 13 -10.80 -18.91 -2.55
N ALA A 14 -9.86 -18.70 -3.48
CA ALA A 14 -8.49 -19.18 -3.35
C ALA A 14 -7.81 -18.59 -2.10
N LYS A 15 -8.05 -17.30 -1.81
CA LYS A 15 -7.49 -16.62 -0.64
C LYS A 15 -8.04 -17.14 0.68
N LEU A 16 -9.33 -17.44 0.76
CA LEU A 16 -9.94 -18.08 1.94
C LEU A 16 -9.33 -19.47 2.18
N ARG A 17 -9.10 -20.26 1.13
CA ARG A 17 -8.49 -21.59 1.22
C ARG A 17 -7.02 -21.55 1.62
N ALA A 18 -6.29 -20.52 1.21
CA ALA A 18 -4.88 -20.32 1.55
C ALA A 18 -4.66 -19.70 2.93
N ASN A 19 -5.72 -19.27 3.61
CA ASN A 19 -5.64 -18.61 4.91
C ASN A 19 -5.38 -19.66 6.01
N ILE A 20 -4.14 -20.12 6.11
CA ILE A 20 -3.65 -20.92 7.23
C ILE A 20 -3.67 -20.00 8.45
N GLN A 21 -4.43 -20.42 9.46
CA GLN A 21 -4.68 -19.78 10.77
C GLN A 21 -3.68 -18.66 11.11
N ALA A 22 -4.12 -17.40 11.00
CA ALA A 22 -3.34 -16.25 11.40
C ALA A 22 -2.93 -16.42 12.88
N GLN A 23 -1.63 -16.53 13.14
CA GLN A 23 -1.12 -16.55 14.50
C GLN A 23 -1.46 -15.21 15.16
N LEU A 24 -2.04 -15.30 16.36
CA LEU A 24 -2.53 -14.19 17.19
C LEU A 24 -1.39 -13.36 17.82
N ILE A 25 -0.18 -13.44 17.27
CA ILE A 25 0.99 -12.72 17.77
C ILE A 25 0.99 -11.34 17.11
N GLN A 26 0.75 -10.30 17.90
CA GLN A 26 0.82 -8.92 17.46
C GLN A 26 2.29 -8.52 17.31
N ILE A 27 2.88 -8.81 16.14
CA ILE A 27 4.21 -8.30 15.79
C ILE A 27 4.12 -6.77 15.72
N ALA A 28 5.04 -6.06 16.38
CA ALA A 28 5.12 -4.61 16.27
C ALA A 28 5.73 -4.21 14.91
N PRO A 29 5.26 -3.13 14.24
CA PRO A 29 5.85 -2.69 12.98
C PRO A 29 7.33 -2.35 13.17
N GLN A 30 8.18 -2.88 12.29
CA GLN A 30 9.64 -2.75 12.39
C GLN A 30 10.16 -1.53 11.61
N MET A 31 9.40 -1.09 10.61
CA MET A 31 9.71 0.03 9.75
C MET A 31 8.44 0.79 9.37
N ALA A 32 8.60 2.04 8.95
CA ALA A 32 7.51 2.88 8.46
C ALA A 32 7.80 3.34 7.02
N MET A 33 6.76 3.32 6.19
CA MET A 33 6.74 3.95 4.88
C MET A 33 5.76 5.11 4.94
N THR A 34 6.21 6.33 4.65
CA THR A 34 5.35 7.50 4.49
C THR A 34 5.23 7.81 3.01
N THR A 35 4.02 8.07 2.53
CA THR A 35 3.77 8.53 1.16
C THR A 35 3.31 9.97 1.15
N ASP A 36 3.71 10.68 0.10
CA ASP A 36 3.27 12.05 -0.15
C ASP A 36 2.98 12.24 -1.65
N ILE A 37 2.05 13.14 -1.94
CA ILE A 37 1.60 13.43 -3.30
C ILE A 37 1.76 14.90 -3.61
N ALA A 38 2.35 15.14 -4.78
CA ALA A 38 2.31 16.41 -5.46
C ALA A 38 1.45 16.32 -6.74
N PRO A 39 0.94 17.45 -7.26
CA PRO A 39 0.32 17.49 -8.59
C PRO A 39 1.23 16.93 -9.70
N SER A 40 2.56 17.11 -9.57
CA SER A 40 3.57 16.67 -10.52
C SER A 40 4.04 15.23 -10.32
N GLY A 41 3.88 14.66 -9.12
CA GLY A 41 4.46 13.36 -8.79
C GLY A 41 4.09 12.82 -7.43
N TRP A 42 4.86 11.85 -6.97
CA TRP A 42 4.73 11.23 -5.67
C TRP A 42 6.12 11.12 -5.01
N GLY A 43 6.12 11.15 -3.70
CA GLY A 43 7.26 10.88 -2.85
C GLY A 43 6.96 9.72 -1.91
N SER A 44 8.00 9.02 -1.48
CA SER A 44 7.90 8.12 -0.35
C SER A 44 9.21 8.06 0.42
N ILE A 45 9.09 8.02 1.74
CA ILE A 45 10.20 7.89 2.69
C ILE A 45 10.04 6.56 3.40
N PHE A 46 11.15 5.87 3.62
CA PHE A 46 11.21 4.62 4.36
C PHE A 46 12.15 4.76 5.55
N GLU A 47 11.64 4.46 6.74
CA GLU A 47 12.26 4.78 8.03
C GLU A 47 12.27 3.56 8.96
N ARG A 48 13.30 3.47 9.81
CA ARG A 48 13.35 2.57 10.97
C ARG A 48 13.63 3.42 12.19
N GLU A 49 12.79 3.32 13.23
CA GLU A 49 13.02 4.04 14.50
C GLU A 49 13.27 5.56 14.32
N LEU A 50 12.57 6.19 13.37
CA LEU A 50 12.71 7.61 12.98
C LEU A 50 13.99 7.95 12.20
N GLU A 51 14.87 6.98 11.94
CA GLU A 51 15.99 7.14 11.02
C GLU A 51 15.54 6.88 9.58
N MET A 52 15.74 7.87 8.69
CA MET A 52 15.47 7.72 7.27
C MET A 52 16.48 6.78 6.62
N ILE A 53 16.01 5.62 6.18
CA ILE A 53 16.83 4.63 5.45
C ILE A 53 16.91 4.99 3.97
N SER A 54 15.79 5.39 3.39
CA SER A 54 15.69 5.63 1.96
C SER A 54 14.56 6.59 1.62
N LYS A 55 14.77 7.38 0.58
CA LYS A 55 13.76 8.28 0.00
C LYS A 55 13.69 8.02 -1.49
N VAL A 56 12.47 7.99 -2.02
CA VAL A 56 12.21 7.85 -3.44
C VAL A 56 11.15 8.85 -3.86
N HIS A 57 11.26 9.34 -5.09
CA HIS A 57 10.22 10.13 -5.72
C HIS A 57 10.05 9.72 -7.17
N GLY A 58 8.91 10.04 -7.76
CA GLY A 58 8.62 9.77 -9.16
C GLY A 58 7.58 10.72 -9.71
N THR A 59 7.57 10.89 -11.02
CA THR A 59 6.61 11.76 -11.71
C THR A 59 5.38 10.98 -12.15
N TRP A 60 4.22 11.65 -12.20
CA TRP A 60 3.03 11.06 -12.80
C TRP A 60 3.13 11.03 -14.32
N ASN A 61 2.89 9.87 -14.94
CA ASN A 61 2.68 9.83 -16.39
C ASN A 61 1.33 10.46 -16.79
N LYS A 62 1.14 10.76 -18.08
CA LYS A 62 -0.07 11.42 -18.60
C LYS A 62 -1.39 10.76 -18.18
N ARG A 63 -1.41 9.43 -17.99
CA ARG A 63 -2.60 8.70 -17.53
C ARG A 63 -2.77 8.80 -16.02
N GLN A 64 -1.69 8.70 -15.26
CA GLN A 64 -1.68 8.85 -13.80
C GLN A 64 -2.03 10.27 -13.36
N ALA A 65 -1.57 11.29 -14.09
CA ALA A 65 -1.86 12.68 -13.78
C ALA A 65 -3.37 12.99 -13.79
N LYS A 66 -4.15 12.26 -14.59
CA LYS A 66 -5.62 12.36 -14.69
C LYS A 66 -6.39 11.59 -13.62
N LEU A 67 -5.71 10.82 -12.77
CA LEU A 67 -6.36 10.10 -11.68
C LEU A 67 -6.85 11.09 -10.61
N THR A 68 -7.92 10.69 -9.91
CA THR A 68 -8.36 11.40 -8.70
C THR A 68 -7.27 11.35 -7.64
N SER A 69 -7.27 12.28 -6.69
CA SER A 69 -6.28 12.29 -5.58
C SER A 69 -6.26 10.96 -4.83
N LYS A 70 -7.44 10.37 -4.55
CA LYS A 70 -7.57 9.05 -3.90
C LYS A 70 -6.89 7.94 -4.68
N ASN A 71 -7.14 7.88 -6.00
CA ASN A 71 -6.48 6.90 -6.87
C ASN A 71 -4.96 7.13 -6.94
N LYS A 72 -4.50 8.39 -6.87
CA LYS A 72 -3.08 8.71 -6.81
C LYS A 72 -2.46 8.23 -5.50
N GLU A 73 -3.15 8.36 -4.36
CA GLU A 73 -2.66 7.94 -3.04
C GLU A 73 -2.39 6.45 -2.97
N ILE A 74 -3.39 5.63 -3.30
CA ILE A 74 -3.24 4.17 -3.32
C ILE A 74 -2.14 3.73 -4.32
N LYS A 75 -1.95 4.52 -5.38
CA LYS A 75 -0.91 4.26 -6.39
C LYS A 75 0.47 4.72 -5.95
N ALA A 76 0.58 5.79 -5.16
CA ALA A 76 1.82 6.20 -4.51
C ALA A 76 2.27 5.11 -3.53
N ILE A 77 1.37 4.59 -2.70
CA ILE A 77 1.63 3.44 -1.80
C ILE A 77 2.17 2.24 -2.57
N THR A 78 1.49 1.86 -3.67
CA THR A 78 1.96 0.76 -4.52
C THR A 78 3.35 1.00 -5.08
N GLN A 79 3.66 2.23 -5.50
CA GLN A 79 4.96 2.56 -6.07
C GLN A 79 6.06 2.62 -5.01
N GLY A 80 5.79 3.18 -3.84
CA GLY A 80 6.71 3.15 -2.69
C GLY A 80 7.09 1.72 -2.31
N LEU A 81 6.11 0.83 -2.13
CA LEU A 81 6.35 -0.59 -1.83
C LEU A 81 7.24 -1.28 -2.88
N ARG A 82 7.04 -0.96 -4.16
CA ARG A 82 7.86 -1.50 -5.25
C ARG A 82 9.27 -0.95 -5.23
N SER A 83 9.44 0.34 -5.01
CA SER A 83 10.75 0.99 -4.92
C SER A 83 11.57 0.43 -3.76
N PHE A 84 10.95 0.15 -2.62
CA PHE A 84 11.62 -0.42 -1.45
C PHE A 84 11.69 -1.94 -1.43
N ALA A 85 11.27 -2.63 -2.50
CA ALA A 85 11.22 -4.09 -2.56
C ALA A 85 12.57 -4.75 -2.24
N LYS A 86 13.68 -4.18 -2.70
CA LYS A 86 15.03 -4.68 -2.42
C LYS A 86 15.40 -4.49 -0.94
N VAL A 87 15.09 -3.32 -0.37
CA VAL A 87 15.37 -3.00 1.04
C VAL A 87 14.56 -3.92 1.96
N LEU A 88 13.27 -4.09 1.69
CA LEU A 88 12.37 -4.96 2.43
C LEU A 88 12.85 -6.42 2.46
N LYS A 89 13.27 -6.94 1.30
CA LYS A 89 13.80 -8.31 1.20
C LYS A 89 15.13 -8.49 1.94
N ASN A 90 16.04 -7.54 1.80
CA ASN A 90 17.37 -7.63 2.42
C ASN A 90 17.31 -7.48 3.95
N SER A 91 16.40 -6.63 4.45
CA SER A 91 16.22 -6.38 5.89
C SER A 91 15.43 -7.47 6.62
N ARG A 92 14.87 -8.46 5.89
CA ARG A 92 14.02 -9.55 6.43
C ARG A 92 12.85 -9.03 7.29
N VAL A 93 12.37 -7.83 6.99
CA VAL A 93 11.25 -7.22 7.69
C VAL A 93 9.97 -7.97 7.35
N GLN A 94 9.21 -8.30 8.38
CA GLN A 94 7.95 -9.03 8.26
C GLN A 94 6.76 -8.12 8.42
N TYR A 95 6.90 -6.98 9.11
CA TYR A 95 5.79 -6.07 9.38
C TYR A 95 6.18 -4.61 9.27
N ILE A 96 5.43 -3.83 8.48
CA ILE A 96 5.66 -2.39 8.29
C ILE A 96 4.40 -1.57 8.53
N THR A 97 4.57 -0.33 8.96
CA THR A 97 3.52 0.68 8.95
C THR A 97 3.57 1.47 7.64
N ILE A 98 2.42 1.73 7.04
CA ILE A 98 2.23 2.65 5.92
C ILE A 98 1.46 3.85 6.44
N ARG A 99 2.02 5.05 6.28
CA ARG A 99 1.43 6.32 6.69
C ARG A 99 0.97 7.09 5.45
N SER A 100 -0.27 7.55 5.49
CA SER A 100 -0.93 8.29 4.41
C SER A 100 -1.78 9.41 5.00
N ASP A 101 -1.86 10.54 4.32
CA ASP A 101 -2.67 11.70 4.72
C ASP A 101 -4.13 11.61 4.27
N ASP A 102 -4.47 10.67 3.38
CA ASP A 102 -5.84 10.42 2.97
C ASP A 102 -6.49 9.37 3.89
N SER A 103 -7.21 9.86 4.91
CA SER A 103 -7.99 9.01 5.82
C SER A 103 -8.98 8.06 5.12
N ILE A 104 -9.47 8.40 3.93
CA ILE A 104 -10.36 7.54 3.14
C ILE A 104 -9.56 6.43 2.48
N ALA A 105 -8.39 6.73 1.90
CA ALA A 105 -7.49 5.71 1.36
C ALA A 105 -7.06 4.71 2.44
N VAL A 106 -6.74 5.22 3.64
CA VAL A 106 -6.45 4.41 4.82
C VAL A 106 -7.62 3.49 5.16
N PHE A 107 -8.85 4.02 5.21
CA PHE A 107 -10.05 3.24 5.52
C PHE A 107 -10.32 2.14 4.48
N ASP A 108 -10.27 2.47 3.19
CA ASP A 108 -10.56 1.55 2.09
C ASP A 108 -9.53 0.40 2.02
N ILE A 109 -8.24 0.72 2.17
CA ILE A 109 -7.18 -0.30 2.25
C ILE A 109 -7.37 -1.16 3.50
N ARG A 110 -7.63 -0.56 4.67
CA ARG A 110 -7.75 -1.30 5.94
C ARG A 110 -8.92 -2.28 5.96
N LYS A 111 -10.04 -1.91 5.34
CA LYS A 111 -11.20 -2.81 5.19
C LYS A 111 -11.10 -3.76 4.00
N TRP A 112 -10.02 -3.67 3.22
CA TRP A 112 -9.87 -4.36 1.94
C TRP A 112 -11.11 -4.18 1.04
N ARG A 113 -11.73 -3.00 1.12
CA ARG A 113 -13.01 -2.68 0.50
C ARG A 113 -12.80 -1.44 -0.37
N ALA A 114 -13.20 -1.53 -1.63
CA ALA A 114 -13.05 -0.43 -2.57
C ALA A 114 -14.36 -0.17 -3.30
N SER A 115 -14.59 1.09 -3.68
CA SER A 115 -15.51 1.42 -4.78
C SER A 115 -15.00 0.80 -6.08
N ILE A 116 -15.88 0.61 -7.07
CA ILE A 116 -15.53 0.04 -8.40
C ILE A 116 -14.32 0.76 -9.03
N SER A 117 -14.20 2.08 -8.80
CA SER A 117 -13.10 2.93 -9.30
C SER A 117 -11.75 2.71 -8.61
N LEU A 118 -11.71 2.07 -7.44
CA LEU A 118 -10.51 1.85 -6.62
C LEU A 118 -10.11 0.37 -6.51
N VAL A 119 -11.00 -0.57 -6.89
CA VAL A 119 -10.77 -2.02 -6.77
C VAL A 119 -9.46 -2.45 -7.44
N LYS A 120 -9.14 -1.87 -8.60
CA LYS A 120 -7.93 -2.24 -9.35
C LYS A 120 -6.65 -1.84 -8.61
N GLU A 121 -6.60 -0.63 -8.09
CA GLU A 121 -5.47 -0.09 -7.33
C GLU A 121 -5.29 -0.84 -6.01
N ILE A 122 -6.37 -1.09 -5.27
CA ILE A 122 -6.33 -1.83 -4.00
C ILE A 122 -5.83 -3.27 -4.21
N LYS A 123 -6.33 -3.98 -5.24
CA LYS A 123 -5.79 -5.31 -5.58
C LYS A 123 -4.30 -5.27 -5.91
N GLN A 124 -3.84 -4.20 -6.53
CA GLN A 124 -2.44 -4.04 -6.86
C GLN A 124 -1.58 -3.85 -5.60
N VAL A 125 -2.08 -3.13 -4.59
CA VAL A 125 -1.45 -3.05 -3.27
C VAL A 125 -1.34 -4.45 -2.66
N HIS A 126 -2.44 -5.21 -2.61
CA HIS A 126 -2.46 -6.57 -2.02
C HIS A 126 -1.44 -7.48 -2.69
N LYS A 127 -1.48 -7.55 -4.02
CA LYS A 127 -0.57 -8.39 -4.80
C LYS A 127 0.90 -8.03 -4.56
N THR A 128 1.17 -6.74 -4.34
CA THR A 128 2.54 -6.27 -4.06
C THR A 128 2.98 -6.72 -2.67
N ILE A 129 2.12 -6.56 -1.66
CA ILE A 129 2.37 -7.01 -0.28
C ILE A 129 2.58 -8.53 -0.22
N GLU A 130 1.70 -9.30 -0.85
CA GLU A 130 1.82 -10.77 -0.94
C GLU A 130 3.14 -11.19 -1.60
N LYS A 131 3.52 -10.54 -2.71
CA LYS A 131 4.79 -10.82 -3.40
C LYS A 131 6.02 -10.46 -2.54
N LEU A 132 5.89 -9.49 -1.65
CA LEU A 132 6.95 -9.09 -0.73
C LEU A 132 7.02 -9.98 0.51
N GLY A 133 5.96 -10.76 0.80
CA GLY A 133 5.90 -11.62 1.98
C GLY A 133 5.85 -10.83 3.30
N ILE A 134 5.33 -9.61 3.27
CA ILE A 134 5.22 -8.73 4.43
C ILE A 134 3.76 -8.61 4.88
N GLN A 135 3.57 -8.34 6.15
CA GLN A 135 2.33 -7.82 6.71
C GLN A 135 2.41 -6.29 6.74
N ILE A 136 1.24 -5.63 6.76
CA ILE A 136 1.18 -4.16 6.85
C ILE A 136 0.19 -3.69 7.91
N GLN A 137 0.50 -2.56 8.53
CA GLN A 137 -0.46 -1.69 9.21
C GLN A 137 -0.60 -0.42 8.39
N ILE A 138 -1.81 0.03 8.08
CA ILE A 138 -2.00 1.35 7.47
C ILE A 138 -2.58 2.33 8.50
N THR A 139 -1.99 3.52 8.59
CA THR A 139 -2.36 4.56 9.54
C THR A 139 -2.50 5.91 8.84
N HIS A 140 -3.45 6.71 9.34
CA HIS A 140 -3.63 8.07 8.87
C HIS A 140 -2.64 9.00 9.58
N LEU A 141 -1.90 9.78 8.80
CA LEU A 141 -0.99 10.81 9.28
C LEU A 141 -1.50 12.16 8.74
N PRO A 142 -2.02 13.07 9.59
CA PRO A 142 -2.53 14.36 9.11
C PRO A 142 -1.45 15.12 8.32
N GLY A 143 -1.80 15.68 7.16
CA GLY A 143 -0.85 16.32 6.23
C GLY A 143 0.00 17.46 6.82
N VAL A 144 -0.40 18.04 7.95
CA VAL A 144 0.40 19.03 8.73
C VAL A 144 1.69 18.40 9.31
N LYS A 145 1.82 17.07 9.30
CA LYS A 145 3.00 16.33 9.77
C LYS A 145 3.90 15.81 8.64
N ASN A 146 3.70 16.26 7.40
CA ASN A 146 4.49 15.86 6.23
C ASN A 146 5.67 16.83 5.91
N GLU A 147 5.92 17.81 6.80
CA GLU A 147 7.06 18.74 6.71
C GLU A 147 8.38 18.13 7.19
#